data_AF-A0A971HU79-F1
#
_entry.id   AF-A0A971HU79-F1
#
_cell.length_a   1.000
_cell.length_b   1.000
_cell.length_c   1.000
_cell.angle_alpha   90.00
_cell.angle_beta   90.00
_cell.angle_gamma   90.00
#
_symmetry.space_group_name_H-M   'P 1'
#
loop_
_entity.id
_entity.type
_entity.pdbx_description
1 polymer ?
#
loop_
_entity_poly.entity_id
_entity_poly.type
_entity_poly.pdbx_seq_one_letter_code
_entity_poly.pdbx_strand_id
1 'polypeptide(L)' 'IMGASMFLQQRLAPPMGDPTQAKIMMFMPVIFTFLFLNFPSGLVVYWLVNNVLSIAQQQILIKKSK' A
#
# COMPACT_ATOMS: atom_id res chain seq x y z
N ILE A 1 7.12 0.47 -8.99
CA ILE A 1 6.09 1.53 -8.74
C ILE A 1 5.04 1.05 -7.74
N MET A 2 4.38 -0.09 -7.98
CA MET A 2 3.33 -0.59 -7.06
C MET A 2 3.83 -0.87 -5.62
N GLY A 3 5.03 -1.42 -5.44
CA GLY A 3 5.61 -1.58 -4.09
C GLY A 3 5.83 -0.27 -3.35
N ALA A 4 6.22 0.80 -4.06
CA ALA A 4 6.41 2.11 -3.45
C ALA A 4 5.08 2.74 -3.04
N SER A 5 4.02 2.58 -3.84
CA SER A 5 2.68 3.07 -3.49
C SER A 5 2.09 2.31 -2.29
N MET A 6 2.25 0.99 -2.25
CA MET A 6 1.85 0.16 -1.10
C MET A 6 2.59 0.54 0.18
N PHE A 7 3.89 0.81 0.10
CA PHE A 7 4.66 1.29 1.25
C PHE A 7 4.15 2.64 1.76
N LEU A 8 3.86 3.58 0.87
CA LEU A 8 3.28 4.86 1.23
C LEU A 8 1.90 4.70 1.90
N GLN A 9 1.06 3.81 1.39
CA GLN A 9 -0.25 3.51 1.98
C GLN A 9 -0.11 2.95 3.40
N GLN A 10 0.82 2.02 3.63
CA GLN A 10 1.07 1.47 4.96
C GLN A 10 1.52 2.52 5.97
N ARG A 11 2.30 3.53 5.55
CA ARG A 11 2.74 4.63 6.42
C ARG A 11 1.61 5.57 6.84
N LEU A 12 0.52 5.61 6.06
CA LEU A 12 -0.66 6.42 6.35
C LEU A 12 -1.70 5.67 7.19
N ALA A 13 -1.63 4.33 7.18
CA ALA A 13 -2.45 3.50 8.02
C ALA A 13 -1.91 3.46 9.46
N PRO A 14 -2.78 3.45 10.48
CA PRO A 14 -2.34 3.19 11.85
C PRO A 14 -1.71 1.80 11.93
N PRO A 15 -0.54 1.65 12.58
CA PRO A 15 0.08 0.34 12.76
C PRO A 15 -0.86 -0.53 13.62
N MET A 16 -1.30 -1.65 13.06
CA MET A 16 -2.15 -2.62 13.75
C MET A 16 -1.30 -3.82 14.20
N GLY A 17 -1.48 -4.22 15.46
CA GLY A 17 -0.90 -5.45 16.00
C GLY A 17 0.34 -5.25 16.89
N ASP A 18 0.91 -6.37 17.32
CA ASP A 18 2.14 -6.41 18.11
C ASP A 18 3.38 -6.03 17.25
N PRO A 19 4.54 -5.72 17.86
CA PRO A 19 5.74 -5.30 17.13
C PRO A 19 6.21 -6.30 16.07
N THR A 20 5.89 -7.58 16.25
CA THR A 20 6.23 -8.65 15.30
C THR A 20 5.39 -8.55 14.04
N GLN A 21 4.07 -8.40 14.17
CA GLN A 21 3.16 -8.22 13.04
C GLN A 21 3.50 -6.95 12.25
N ALA A 22 3.82 -5.85 12.93
CA ALA A 22 4.22 -4.60 12.27
C ALA A 22 5.46 -4.79 11.37
N LYS A 23 6.46 -5.54 11.83
CA LYS A 23 7.65 -5.86 11.03
C LYS A 23 7.28 -6.68 9.79
N ILE A 24 6.42 -7.69 9.92
CA ILE A 24 5.94 -8.49 8.79
C ILE A 24 5.22 -7.61 7.75
N MET A 25 4.36 -6.70 8.21
CA MET A 25 3.65 -5.78 7.31
C MET A 25 4.62 -4.89 6.52
N MET A 26 5.75 -4.47 7.09
CA MET A 26 6.76 -3.67 6.37
C MET A 26 7.41 -4.42 5.19
N PHE A 27 7.46 -5.76 5.22
CA PHE A 27 8.01 -6.57 4.13
C PHE A 27 6.97 -6.92 3.04
N MET A 28 5.66 -6.84 3.34
CA MET A 28 4.58 -7.15 2.40
C MET A 28 4.68 -6.41 1.05
N PRO A 29 4.98 -5.09 0.98
CA PRO A 29 5.07 -4.39 -0.29
C PRO A 29 6.15 -4.95 -1.22
N VAL A 30 7.24 -5.47 -0.63
CA VAL A 30 8.34 -6.08 -1.38
C VAL A 30 7.88 -7.42 -1.95
N ILE A 31 7.25 -8.26 -1.13
CA ILE A 31 6.69 -9.56 -1.56
C ILE A 31 5.70 -9.38 -2.71
N PHE A 32 4.74 -8.46 -2.56
CA PHE A 32 3.78 -8.17 -3.62
C PHE A 32 4.44 -7.65 -4.90
N THR A 33 5.48 -6.82 -4.78
CA THR A 33 6.21 -6.33 -5.96
C THR A 33 6.77 -7.48 -6.79
N PHE A 34 7.37 -8.49 -6.16
CA PHE A 34 7.90 -9.66 -6.88
C PHE A 34 6.79 -10.56 -7.42
N LEU A 35 5.69 -10.72 -6.68
CA LEU A 35 4.52 -11.48 -7.13
C LEU A 35 3.92 -10.88 -8.42
N PHE A 36 3.81 -9.55 -8.48
CA PHE A 36 3.21 -8.85 -9.61
C PHE A 36 4.08 -8.81 -10.88
N LEU A 37 5.36 -9.18 -10.81
CA LEU A 37 6.23 -9.26 -11.99
C LEU A 37 5.74 -10.29 -13.01
N ASN A 38 5.06 -11.35 -12.55
CA ASN A 38 4.55 -12.42 -13.41
C ASN A 38 3.06 -12.25 -13.74
N PHE A 39 2.44 -11.13 -13.34
CA PHE A 39 1.02 -10.89 -13.55
C PHE A 39 0.78 -10.03 -14.81
N PRO A 40 -0.38 -10.18 -15.48
CA PRO A 40 -0.73 -9.33 -16.61
C PRO A 40 -0.66 -7.84 -16.25
N SER A 41 -0.01 -7.04 -17.09
CA SER A 41 0.23 -5.62 -16.84
C SER A 41 -1.05 -4.81 -16.63
N GLY A 42 -2.16 -5.17 -17.30
CA GLY A 42 -3.45 -4.52 -17.12
C GLY A 42 -3.99 -4.63 -15.69
N LEU A 43 -3.84 -5.79 -15.05
CA LEU A 43 -4.26 -6.02 -13.66
C LEU A 43 -3.38 -5.21 -12.69
N VAL A 44 -2.08 -5.17 -12.95
CA VAL A 44 -1.10 -4.41 -12.16
C VAL A 44 -1.37 -2.90 -12.22
N VAL A 45 -1.69 -2.38 -13.41
CA VAL A 45 -2.03 -0.96 -13.61
C VAL A 45 -3.37 -0.63 -12.95
N TYR A 46 -4.38 -1.49 -13.07
CA TYR A 46 -5.66 -1.32 -12.37
C TYR A 46 -5.45 -1.22 -10.84
N TRP A 47 -4.67 -2.14 -10.27
CA TRP A 47 -4.32 -2.11 -8.85
C TRP A 47 -3.56 -0.84 -8.45
N LEU A 48 -2.60 -0.41 -9.27
CA LEU A 48 -1.83 0.81 -9.01
C LEU A 48 -2.74 2.04 -8.96
N VAL A 49 -3.63 2.21 -9.94
CA VAL A 49 -4.56 3.34 -9.99
C VAL A 49 -5.49 3.34 -8.77
N ASN A 50 -6.04 2.18 -8.42
CA ASN A 50 -6.89 2.04 -7.24
C ASN A 50 -6.14 2.41 -5.95
N ASN A 51 -4.91 1.92 -5.80
CA ASN A 51 -4.06 2.20 -4.65
C ASN A 51 -3.75 3.69 -4.48
N VAL A 52 -3.42 4.38 -5.58
CA VAL A 52 -3.17 5.83 -5.58
C VAL A 52 -4.42 6.61 -5.19
N LEU A 53 -5.60 6.23 -5.71
CA LEU A 53 -6.87 6.86 -5.33
C LEU A 53 -7.19 6.64 -3.85
N SER A 54 -6.99 5.43 -3.32
CA SER A 54 -7.17 5.15 -1.90
C SER A 54 -6.25 5.99 -1.02
N ILE A 55 -4.98 6.14 -1.39
CA ILE A 55 -4.02 6.99 -0.67
C ILE A 55 -4.48 8.45 -0.68
N ALA A 56 -4.92 8.96 -1.83
CA ALA A 56 -5.43 10.33 -1.95
C ALA A 56 -6.66 10.54 -1.05
N GLN A 57 -7.59 9.58 -1.05
CA GLN A 57 -8.75 9.59 -0.15
C GLN A 57 -8.32 9.57 1.33
N GLN A 58 -7.39 8.70 1.70
CA GLN A 58 -6.88 8.59 3.07
C GLN A 58 -6.24 9.90 3.55
N GLN A 59 -5.46 10.55 2.69
CA GLN A 59 -4.85 11.85 2.97
C GLN A 59 -5.89 12.93 3.25
N ILE A 60 -6.95 13.00 2.44
CA ILE A 60 -8.04 13.97 2.63
C ILE A 60 -8.78 13.71 3.95
N LEU A 61 -9.09 12.45 4.26
CA LEU A 61 -9.78 12.07 5.50
C LEU A 61 -8.95 12.38 6.74
N ILE A 62 -7.65 12.06 6.74
CA ILE A 62 -6.74 12.39 7.84
C ILE A 62 -6.65 13.90 8.06
N LYS A 63 -6.56 14.69 6.97
CA LYS A 63 -6.55 16.15 7.07
C LYS A 63 -7.85 16.73 7.63
N LYS A 64 -9.00 16.12 7.33
CA LYS A 64 -10.32 16.54 7.84
C LYS A 64 -10.57 16.15 9.29
N SER A 65 -9.93 15.07 9.76
CA SER A 65 -10.07 14.56 11.14
C SER A 65 -9.11 15.23 12.14
N LYS A 66 -8.18 16.08 11.66
CA LYS A 66 -7.35 16.96 12.48
C LYS A 66 -8.03 18.31 12.67
#